data_AF-A0A418PX85-F1
#
_entry.id   AF-A0A418PX85-F1
#
_cell.length_a   1.000
_cell.length_b   1.000
_cell.length_c   1.000
_cell.angle_alpha   90.00
_cell.angle_beta   90.00
_cell.angle_gamma   90.00
#
_symmetry.space_group_name_H-M   'P 1'
#
loop_
_entity.id
_entity.type
_entity.pdbx_description
1 polymer ?
#
loop_
_entity_poly.entity_id
_entity_poly.type
_entity_poly.pdbx_seq_one_letter_code
_entity_poly.pdbx_strand_id
1 'polypeptide(L)'
;MKKSSVLSERKMNIDKDPELSSFFQELKENDQKIPTPEFPEMARQGSITWWIPLGIAASLALGFFLWPSEEPSPDPPAEVIIITLQEDENKEQQILIEEKTYLETWESPTASLLAEY
;
A
#
# COMPACT_ATOMS: atom_id res chain seq x y z
N MET A 1 82.25 1.86 6.40
CA MET A 1 82.19 2.35 5.00
C MET A 1 80.91 1.88 4.35
N LYS A 2 80.15 2.83 3.81
CA LYS A 2 78.92 2.69 3.02
C LYS A 2 79.17 1.84 1.76
N LYS A 3 78.29 0.88 1.45
CA LYS A 3 77.81 0.61 0.08
C LYS A 3 76.37 0.09 0.13
N SER A 4 75.45 1.01 -0.11
CA SER A 4 74.15 0.75 -0.72
C SER A 4 74.35 0.13 -2.11
N SER A 5 73.58 -0.88 -2.51
CA SER A 5 73.34 -1.13 -3.94
C SER A 5 72.15 -2.05 -4.19
N VAL A 6 71.04 -1.41 -4.54
CA VAL A 6 70.02 -1.78 -5.53
C VAL A 6 69.20 -3.07 -5.32
N LEU A 7 68.02 -2.91 -4.70
CA LEU A 7 66.83 -3.67 -5.08
C LEU A 7 66.51 -3.27 -6.53
N SER A 8 66.97 -4.07 -7.48
CA SER A 8 66.62 -3.92 -8.89
C SER A 8 65.18 -4.37 -9.09
N GLU A 9 64.26 -3.44 -9.29
CA GLU A 9 62.95 -3.72 -9.89
C GLU A 9 63.16 -4.30 -11.30
N ARG A 10 63.35 -5.62 -11.40
CA ARG A 10 63.22 -6.31 -12.69
C ARG A 10 61.74 -6.27 -13.04
N LYS A 11 61.36 -5.45 -14.04
CA LYS A 11 60.09 -5.66 -14.76
C LYS A 11 60.08 -7.10 -15.29
N MET A 12 59.34 -7.98 -14.63
CA MET A 12 59.08 -9.33 -15.14
C MET A 12 58.26 -9.19 -16.41
N ASN A 13 58.94 -9.29 -17.55
CA ASN A 13 58.30 -9.41 -18.85
C ASN A 13 57.97 -10.90 -19.02
N ILE A 14 56.81 -11.31 -18.51
CA ILE A 14 56.33 -12.70 -18.50
C ILE A 14 56.42 -13.35 -19.90
N ASP A 15 56.22 -12.55 -20.96
CA ASP A 15 56.29 -13.02 -22.35
C ASP A 15 57.71 -13.29 -22.88
N LYS A 16 58.75 -12.86 -22.17
CA LYS A 16 60.16 -12.92 -22.63
C LYS A 16 61.02 -13.89 -21.82
N ASP A 17 60.45 -14.50 -20.78
CA ASP A 17 61.15 -15.45 -19.93
C ASP A 17 60.74 -16.88 -20.32
N PRO A 18 61.65 -17.66 -20.93
CA PRO A 18 61.35 -19.00 -21.41
C PRO A 18 61.00 -19.96 -20.26
N GLU A 19 61.54 -19.75 -19.06
CA GLU A 19 61.27 -20.59 -17.89
C GLU A 19 59.85 -20.37 -17.34
N LEU A 20 59.37 -19.13 -17.38
CA LEU A 20 57.98 -18.82 -17.01
C LEU A 20 57.01 -19.36 -18.06
N SER A 21 57.37 -19.27 -19.35
CA SER A 21 56.49 -19.77 -20.42
C SER A 21 56.23 -21.28 -20.33
N SER A 22 57.27 -22.07 -20.01
CA SER A 22 57.13 -23.52 -19.83
C SER A 22 56.37 -23.86 -18.56
N PHE A 23 56.60 -23.12 -17.47
CA PHE A 23 55.84 -23.27 -16.22
C PHE A 23 54.33 -23.05 -16.42
N PHE A 24 53.93 -21.99 -17.12
CA PHE A 24 52.51 -21.73 -17.40
C PHE A 24 51.91 -22.72 -18.39
N GLN A 25 52.72 -23.25 -19.32
CA GLN A 25 52.27 -24.30 -20.23
C GLN A 25 51.95 -25.60 -19.47
N GLU A 26 52.84 -26.03 -18.58
CA GLU A 26 52.61 -27.21 -17.73
C GLU A 26 51.39 -27.01 -16.82
N LEU A 27 51.22 -25.82 -16.24
CA LEU A 27 50.07 -25.49 -15.40
C LEU A 27 48.75 -25.57 -16.20
N LYS A 28 48.74 -25.03 -17.42
CA LYS A 28 47.59 -25.06 -18.33
C LYS A 28 47.24 -26.48 -18.80
N GLU A 29 48.23 -27.33 -19.01
CA GLU A 29 48.00 -28.74 -19.37
C GLU A 29 47.40 -29.53 -18.21
N ASN A 30 47.75 -29.20 -16.96
CA ASN A 30 47.16 -29.82 -15.78
C ASN A 30 45.75 -29.33 -15.50
N ASP A 31 45.47 -28.04 -15.69
CA ASP A 31 44.14 -27.45 -15.51
C ASP A 31 43.11 -28.04 -16.50
N GLN A 32 43.52 -28.28 -17.76
CA GLN A 32 42.66 -28.91 -18.78
C GLN A 32 42.25 -30.36 -18.47
N LYS A 33 42.98 -31.07 -17.59
CA LYS A 33 42.60 -32.43 -17.17
C LYS A 33 41.47 -32.43 -16.16
N ILE A 34 41.16 -31.28 -15.56
CA ILE A 34 40.11 -31.15 -14.57
C ILE A 34 38.80 -30.90 -15.31
N PRO A 35 37.78 -31.76 -15.16
CA PRO A 35 36.49 -31.54 -15.79
C PRO A 35 35.87 -30.26 -15.22
N THR A 36 35.55 -29.31 -16.10
CA THR A 36 34.84 -28.10 -15.68
C THR A 36 33.42 -28.48 -15.23
N PRO A 37 32.98 -28.10 -14.03
CA PRO A 37 31.63 -28.39 -13.59
C PRO A 37 30.62 -27.65 -14.48
N GLU A 38 29.52 -28.33 -14.80
CA GLU A 38 28.44 -27.69 -15.55
C GLU A 38 27.79 -26.61 -14.68
N PHE A 39 27.54 -25.45 -15.28
CA PHE A 39 26.77 -24.40 -14.62
C PHE A 39 25.32 -24.88 -14.48
N PRO A 40 24.70 -24.73 -13.30
CA PRO A 40 23.29 -25.07 -13.15
C PRO A 40 22.46 -24.18 -14.08
N GLU A 41 21.62 -24.81 -14.90
CA GLU A 41 20.70 -24.09 -15.78
C GLU A 41 19.78 -23.22 -14.93
N MET A 42 19.77 -21.91 -15.20
CA MET A 42 18.78 -21.03 -14.60
C MET A 42 17.41 -21.44 -15.14
N ALA A 43 16.55 -21.95 -14.25
CA ALA A 43 15.14 -22.17 -14.55
C ALA A 43 14.51 -20.85 -15.00
N ARG A 44 14.38 -20.65 -16.32
CA ARG A 44 13.62 -19.54 -16.87
C ARG A 44 12.15 -19.80 -16.52
N GLN A 45 11.70 -19.30 -15.38
CA GLN A 45 10.29 -19.26 -15.00
C GLN A 45 9.55 -18.25 -15.89
N GLY A 46 9.43 -18.58 -17.17
CA GLY A 46 8.67 -17.84 -18.16
C GLY A 46 7.25 -18.35 -18.22
N SER A 47 6.50 -18.26 -17.12
CA SER A 47 5.04 -18.33 -17.19
C SER A 47 4.46 -17.71 -15.93
N ILE A 48 4.02 -16.47 -16.02
CA ILE A 48 3.01 -15.96 -15.09
C ILE A 48 1.77 -16.82 -15.34
N THR A 49 1.57 -17.78 -14.45
CA THR A 49 0.45 -18.71 -14.45
C THR A 49 -0.84 -17.89 -14.45
N TRP A 50 -1.67 -18.03 -15.50
CA TRP A 50 -2.88 -17.20 -15.75
C TRP A 50 -3.90 -17.20 -14.60
N TRP A 51 -3.73 -18.07 -13.63
CA TRP A 51 -4.50 -18.16 -12.40
C TRP A 51 -4.35 -16.93 -11.50
N ILE A 52 -3.19 -16.27 -11.50
CA ILE A 52 -2.95 -15.05 -10.70
C ILE A 52 -3.82 -13.88 -11.22
N PRO A 53 -3.73 -13.46 -12.50
CA PRO A 53 -4.60 -12.39 -12.99
C PRO A 53 -6.08 -12.76 -12.95
N LEU A 54 -6.43 -14.04 -13.16
CA LEU A 54 -7.81 -14.52 -13.06
C LEU A 54 -8.36 -14.39 -11.63
N GLY A 55 -7.56 -14.74 -10.61
CA GLY A 55 -7.96 -14.60 -9.21
C GLY A 55 -8.16 -13.15 -8.78
N ILE A 56 -7.32 -12.24 -9.27
CA ILE A 56 -7.46 -10.79 -9.01
C ILE A 56 -8.76 -10.28 -9.64
N ALA A 57 -9.02 -10.60 -10.90
CA ALA A 57 -10.24 -10.18 -11.58
C ALA A 57 -11.51 -10.71 -10.91
N ALA A 58 -11.51 -11.99 -10.49
CA ALA A 58 -12.63 -12.58 -9.77
C ALA A 58 -12.87 -11.89 -8.41
N SER A 59 -11.80 -11.56 -7.69
CA SER A 59 -11.89 -10.85 -6.39
C SER A 59 -12.48 -9.46 -6.56
N LEU A 60 -12.05 -8.71 -7.59
CA LEU A 60 -12.59 -7.38 -7.89
C LEU A 60 -14.07 -7.44 -8.29
N ALA A 61 -14.45 -8.42 -9.13
CA ALA A 61 -15.83 -8.60 -9.54
C ALA A 61 -16.75 -8.93 -8.36
N LEU A 62 -16.31 -9.82 -7.46
CA LEU A 62 -17.06 -10.13 -6.23
C LEU A 62 -17.16 -8.93 -5.29
N GLY A 63 -16.08 -8.19 -5.10
CA GLY A 63 -16.07 -6.99 -4.27
C GLY A 63 -17.03 -5.92 -4.79
N PHE A 64 -17.11 -5.73 -6.11
CA PHE A 64 -18.06 -4.82 -6.73
C PHE A 64 -19.50 -5.34 -6.64
N PHE A 65 -19.73 -6.63 -6.88
CA PHE A 65 -21.07 -7.23 -6.84
C PHE A 65 -21.69 -7.20 -5.44
N LEU A 66 -20.87 -7.38 -4.41
CA LEU A 66 -21.31 -7.33 -3.01
C LEU A 66 -21.30 -5.91 -2.43
N TRP A 67 -20.96 -4.88 -3.23
CA TRP A 67 -20.94 -3.51 -2.74
C TRP A 67 -22.37 -3.06 -2.42
N PRO A 68 -22.69 -2.75 -1.15
CA PRO A 68 -24.03 -2.31 -0.79
C PRO A 68 -24.32 -1.00 -1.52
N SER A 69 -25.46 -0.95 -2.22
CA SER A 69 -25.99 0.31 -2.72
C SER A 69 -26.34 1.17 -1.51
N GLU A 70 -25.77 2.36 -1.44
CA GLU A 70 -26.13 3.35 -0.45
C GLU A 70 -27.62 3.65 -0.64
N GLU A 71 -28.43 3.33 0.38
CA GLU A 71 -29.85 3.68 0.35
C GLU A 71 -29.94 5.21 0.27
N PRO A 72 -30.80 5.76 -0.62
CA PRO A 72 -30.99 7.19 -0.67
C PRO A 72 -31.41 7.66 0.72
N SER A 73 -30.64 8.57 1.32
CA SER A 73 -30.99 9.15 2.61
C SER A 73 -32.39 9.75 2.49
N PRO A 74 -33.31 9.45 3.42
CA PRO A 74 -34.64 10.04 3.38
C PRO A 74 -34.52 11.56 3.38
N ASP A 75 -35.24 12.23 2.47
CA ASP A 75 -35.28 13.68 2.43
C ASP A 75 -35.75 14.19 3.80
N PRO A 76 -35.04 15.17 4.41
CA PRO A 76 -35.46 15.72 5.68
C PRO A 76 -36.87 16.32 5.53
N PRO A 77 -37.77 16.14 6.52
CA PRO A 77 -39.10 16.72 6.47
C PRO A 77 -38.98 18.24 6.36
N ALA A 78 -39.62 18.83 5.35
CA ALA A 78 -39.52 20.27 5.07
C ALA A 78 -40.17 21.13 6.17
N GLU A 79 -41.15 20.57 6.90
CA GLU A 79 -42.01 21.30 7.82
C GLU A 79 -42.00 20.63 9.20
N VAL A 80 -41.76 21.44 10.24
CA VAL A 80 -41.81 21.05 11.65
C VAL A 80 -42.95 21.83 12.32
N ILE A 81 -43.87 21.11 12.96
CA ILE A 81 -44.98 21.71 13.72
C ILE A 81 -44.57 21.75 15.20
N ILE A 82 -44.50 22.94 15.77
CA ILE A 82 -44.23 23.16 17.20
C ILE A 82 -45.55 23.48 17.89
N ILE A 83 -45.89 22.70 18.92
CA ILE A 83 -47.08 22.90 19.76
C ILE A 83 -46.61 23.34 21.15
N THR A 84 -46.92 24.57 21.56
CA THR A 84 -46.57 25.10 22.88
C THR A 84 -47.82 25.36 23.71
N LEU A 85 -47.75 25.08 25.01
CA LEU A 85 -48.77 25.44 25.98
C LEU A 85 -48.27 26.68 26.73
N GLN A 86 -49.00 27.78 26.62
CA GLN A 86 -48.66 29.04 27.29
C GLN A 86 -49.76 29.42 28.28
N GLU A 87 -49.37 29.80 29.50
CA GLU A 87 -50.27 30.38 30.50
C GLU A 87 -50.32 31.90 30.31
N ASP A 88 -51.52 32.47 30.26
CA ASP A 88 -51.71 33.91 30.12
C ASP A 88 -51.76 34.65 31.48
N GLU A 89 -51.86 35.98 31.44
CA GLU A 89 -51.91 36.81 32.65
C GLU A 89 -53.10 36.52 33.56
N ASN A 90 -54.16 35.88 33.02
CA ASN A 90 -55.36 35.47 33.74
C ASN A 90 -55.30 34.01 34.22
N LYS A 91 -54.16 33.33 34.07
CA LYS A 91 -53.95 31.91 34.37
C LYS A 91 -54.76 30.95 33.51
N GLU A 92 -55.14 31.38 32.31
CA GLU A 92 -55.77 30.51 31.32
C GLU A 92 -54.69 29.88 30.43
N GLN A 93 -54.83 28.58 30.17
CA GLN A 93 -53.91 27.84 29.32
C GLN A 93 -54.33 27.95 27.85
N GLN A 94 -53.39 28.35 27.00
CA GLN A 94 -53.58 28.55 25.56
C GLN A 94 -52.62 27.67 24.78
N ILE A 95 -53.09 27.05 23.69
CA ILE A 95 -52.26 26.23 22.80
C ILE A 95 -51.86 27.09 21.59
N LEU A 96 -50.55 27.26 21.39
CA LEU A 96 -49.98 27.97 20.26
C LEU A 96 -49.33 26.94 19.31
N ILE A 97 -49.66 27.04 18.01
CA ILE A 97 -49.18 26.14 16.96
C ILE A 97 -48.37 26.97 15.97
N GLU A 98 -47.08 26.65 15.84
CA GLU A 98 -46.15 27.32 14.92
C GLU A 98 -45.62 26.32 13.88
N GLU A 99 -45.71 26.67 12.60
CA GLU A 99 -45.09 25.93 11.50
C GLU A 99 -43.72 26.55 11.22
N LYS A 100 -42.64 25.79 11.37
CA LYS A 100 -41.25 26.23 11.11
C LYS A 100 -40.56 25.29 10.14
N THR A 101 -39.62 25.83 9.37
CA THR A 101 -38.83 25.01 8.45
C THR A 101 -37.75 24.26 9.25
N TYR A 102 -37.41 23.01 8.89
CA TYR A 102 -36.41 22.19 9.60
C TYR A 102 -35.04 22.88 9.77
N LEU A 103 -34.65 23.76 8.84
CA LEU A 103 -33.42 24.55 8.90
C LEU A 103 -33.45 25.69 9.94
N GLU A 104 -34.62 26.07 10.43
CA GLU A 104 -34.81 27.18 11.37
C GLU A 104 -34.75 26.72 12.84
N THR A 105 -34.72 25.40 13.08
CA THR A 105 -34.73 24.81 14.43
C THR A 105 -33.48 23.96 14.66
N TRP A 106 -32.57 24.42 15.52
CA TRP A 106 -31.36 23.68 15.93
C TRP A 106 -31.57 22.76 17.15
N GLU A 107 -32.78 22.75 17.71
CA GLU A 107 -33.19 21.97 18.87
C GLU A 107 -33.98 20.72 18.44
N SER A 108 -33.83 19.63 19.18
CA SER A 108 -34.59 18.40 18.94
C SER A 108 -36.09 18.65 19.20
N PRO A 109 -37.01 18.18 18.34
CA PRO A 109 -38.46 18.31 18.56
C PRO A 109 -38.92 17.73 19.91
N THR A 110 -38.15 16.79 20.46
CA THR A 110 -38.45 16.08 21.71
C THR A 110 -37.96 16.84 22.95
N ALA A 111 -37.14 17.88 22.81
CA ALA A 111 -36.59 18.63 23.95
C ALA A 111 -37.68 19.32 24.77
N SER A 112 -38.74 19.80 24.10
CA SER A 112 -39.88 20.43 24.76
C SER A 112 -40.78 19.46 25.53
N LEU A 113 -40.74 18.15 25.21
CA LEU A 113 -41.54 17.11 25.89
C LEU A 113 -40.87 16.54 27.14
N LEU A 114 -39.57 16.78 27.34
CA LEU A 114 -38.78 16.19 28.42
C LEU A 114 -38.42 17.19 29.53
N ALA A 115 -38.88 18.44 29.42
CA ALA A 115 -38.50 19.55 30.31
C ALA A 115 -39.63 19.99 31.28
N GLU A 116 -40.51 19.08 31.69
CA GLU A 116 -41.47 19.32 32.78
C GLU A 116 -41.26 18.32 33.92
N TYR A 117 -40.92 18.85 35.11
CA TYR A 117 -41.07 18.19 36.42
C TYR A 117 -41.57 19.21 37.45
#